data_AF-A0A9D8HXG2-F1
#
_entry.id   AF-A0A9D8HXG2-F1
#
_cell.length_a   1.000
_cell.length_b   1.000
_cell.length_c   1.000
_cell.angle_alpha   90.00
_cell.angle_beta   90.00
_cell.angle_gamma   90.00
#
_symmetry.space_group_name_H-M   'P 1'
#
loop_
_entity.id
_entity.type
_entity.pdbx_description
1 polymer ?
#
loop_
_entity_poly.entity_id
_entity_poly.type
_entity_poly.pdbx_seq_one_letter_code
_entity_poly.pdbx_strand_id
1 'polypeptide(L)'
;MGRLERRHHRRRDSSLRRIVRQAGAETRSSDEAARQVSVSPSTSSGPSRAGSRDGELLNRLAHRFPSLLVDRVAEHEPGKRLVAFKNVTVNEDFFRGHFPSKPLMPAVLTIEALAQAATLLLLDSQHGHGVHLRGVDDAKFRKHVVPGDQLRLTVTRGVSRGPLVRTAAVAEVDGQIVAEAELLLVLTPTASIDPLARVAPTAVIGGGTTVGPFAVVGPHVRIGRNCHIGASAVIDGDTTIGDATEVFPYASIGLAPQDLKYRGEPTRLAIGSGNIFREFVTIHRGTDGGGGVTTIGDRNLFMNYVHVAHDCHVGHHTIFGPHATLGGHVTIADYVNVSAGSAVHQFCRVGAYAFIGGYSVITKDALPYGRTVGSRPARVFGLNTIGLKRRGFSDDSLQQLRTAYRYLTQSKLNTTQAIAKMASDPSLKCPEVDYLVDFIRSASRGVILRRSGKAADGTEE
;
A
#
# COMPACT_ATOMS: atom_id res chain seq x y z
N MET A 1 42.70 -24.81 -4.18
CA MET A 1 41.55 -24.15 -3.51
C MET A 1 41.81 -23.58 -2.10
N GLY A 2 42.91 -23.87 -1.39
CA GLY A 2 43.08 -23.47 0.03
C GLY A 2 43.82 -22.16 0.37
N ARG A 3 44.29 -21.35 -0.60
CA ARG A 3 45.07 -20.12 -0.33
C ARG A 3 44.32 -18.79 -0.53
N LEU A 4 43.20 -18.76 -1.27
CA LEU A 4 42.42 -17.53 -1.50
C LEU A 4 41.44 -17.23 -0.34
N GLU A 5 40.81 -18.25 0.26
CA GLU A 5 39.85 -18.07 1.36
C GLU A 5 40.50 -17.55 2.65
N ARG A 6 41.74 -17.98 2.94
CA ARG A 6 42.49 -17.50 4.13
C ARG A 6 42.89 -16.02 4.02
N ARG A 7 43.00 -15.46 2.81
CA ARG A 7 43.30 -14.03 2.59
C ARG A 7 42.07 -13.14 2.79
N HIS A 8 40.86 -13.62 2.47
CA HIS A 8 39.62 -12.88 2.71
C HIS A 8 39.24 -12.85 4.20
N HIS A 9 39.47 -13.94 4.94
CA HIS A 9 39.20 -13.97 6.38
C HIS A 9 40.19 -13.10 7.19
N ARG A 10 41.48 -13.09 6.83
CA ARG A 10 42.49 -12.22 7.45
C ARG A 10 42.27 -10.71 7.19
N ARG A 11 41.71 -10.32 6.04
CA ARG A 11 41.38 -8.91 5.77
C ARG A 11 40.16 -8.41 6.56
N ARG A 12 39.15 -9.26 6.80
CA ARG A 12 37.97 -8.92 7.63
C ARG A 12 38.33 -8.74 9.12
N ASP A 13 39.12 -9.65 9.69
CA ASP A 13 39.61 -9.54 11.09
C ASP A 13 40.47 -8.27 11.32
N SER A 14 41.19 -7.83 10.28
CA SER A 14 42.05 -6.63 10.37
C SER A 14 41.29 -5.30 10.46
N SER A 15 40.05 -5.23 9.95
CA SER A 15 39.23 -4.01 9.96
C SER A 15 38.52 -3.78 11.31
N LEU A 16 37.97 -4.83 11.91
CA LEU A 16 37.42 -4.83 13.27
C LEU A 16 38.51 -4.53 14.31
N ARG A 17 39.67 -5.18 14.22
CA ARG A 17 40.82 -4.89 15.11
C ARG A 17 41.33 -3.46 14.99
N ARG A 18 41.20 -2.83 13.82
CA ARG A 18 41.63 -1.44 13.59
C ARG A 18 40.65 -0.45 14.22
N ILE A 19 39.34 -0.70 14.13
CA ILE A 19 38.30 0.12 14.78
C ILE A 19 38.36 -0.03 16.30
N VAL A 20 38.54 -1.25 16.82
CA VAL A 20 38.68 -1.54 18.26
C VAL A 20 39.96 -0.91 18.86
N ARG A 21 41.06 -0.85 18.09
CA ARG A 21 42.31 -0.21 18.55
C ARG A 21 42.26 1.32 18.56
N GLN A 22 41.48 1.93 17.67
CA GLN A 22 41.36 3.39 17.61
C GLN A 22 40.52 3.95 18.77
N ALA A 23 39.49 3.22 19.21
CA ALA A 23 38.67 3.58 20.37
C ALA A 23 39.43 3.52 21.71
N GLY A 24 40.45 2.67 21.84
CA GLY A 24 41.20 2.48 23.09
C GLY A 24 42.38 3.45 23.30
N ALA A 25 42.75 4.27 22.31
CA ALA A 25 43.98 5.07 22.35
C ALA A 25 43.78 6.54 22.76
N GLU A 26 42.55 7.07 22.73
CA GLU A 26 42.28 8.52 22.92
C GLU A 26 41.97 8.93 24.38
N THR A 27 42.03 8.01 25.35
CA THR A 27 41.66 8.27 26.76
C THR A 27 42.83 8.58 27.71
N ARG A 28 44.00 8.99 27.20
CA ARG A 28 45.15 9.36 28.06
C ARG A 28 45.84 10.64 27.61
N SER A 29 45.26 11.78 28.00
CA SER A 29 45.85 13.14 28.10
C SER A 29 44.64 14.08 28.10
N SER A 30 44.36 14.95 29.06
CA SER A 30 45.15 15.63 30.07
C SER A 30 44.14 16.33 31.00
N ASP A 31 44.37 16.26 32.30
CA ASP A 31 43.66 17.03 33.32
C ASP A 31 44.61 18.14 33.84
N GLU A 32 44.02 19.18 34.44
CA GLU A 32 44.61 20.38 35.09
C GLU A 32 44.97 21.63 34.24
N ALA A 33 44.16 22.68 34.42
CA ALA A 33 44.61 23.99 34.92
C ALA A 33 43.41 24.83 35.45
N ALA A 34 43.63 25.56 36.54
CA ALA A 34 42.62 26.15 37.39
C ALA A 34 42.39 27.68 37.21
N ARG A 35 41.16 28.11 37.55
CA ARG A 35 40.69 29.38 38.15
C ARG A 35 40.79 30.72 37.40
N GLN A 36 39.64 31.40 37.28
CA GLN A 36 39.37 32.68 37.96
C GLN A 36 37.87 33.03 38.00
N VAL A 37 37.46 33.74 39.05
CA VAL A 37 36.09 34.07 39.48
C VAL A 37 35.75 35.49 39.07
N SER A 38 34.51 35.76 38.64
CA SER A 38 33.86 37.05 38.82
C SER A 38 32.34 36.89 39.03
N VAL A 39 31.80 37.64 39.97
CA VAL A 39 30.41 37.58 40.47
C VAL A 39 29.71 38.89 40.16
N SER A 40 28.43 38.79 39.78
CA SER A 40 27.25 39.69 40.02
C SER A 40 26.51 40.16 38.74
N PRO A 41 25.20 40.51 38.81
CA PRO A 41 24.12 40.02 39.66
C PRO A 41 22.91 39.46 38.85
N SER A 42 22.04 38.76 39.56
CA SER A 42 20.84 38.04 39.11
C SER A 42 19.72 38.89 38.50
N THR A 43 19.14 38.41 37.40
CA THR A 43 17.71 38.60 37.08
C THR A 43 17.10 37.24 36.74
N SER A 44 16.09 36.85 37.52
CA SER A 44 15.39 35.58 37.41
C SER A 44 14.41 35.60 36.24
N SER A 45 14.71 34.85 35.20
CA SER A 45 13.72 34.27 34.29
C SER A 45 13.93 32.77 34.28
N GLY A 46 12.93 32.02 34.80
CA GLY A 46 12.99 30.56 34.82
C GLY A 46 13.13 30.02 33.40
N PRO A 47 14.00 29.04 33.13
CA PRO A 47 14.18 28.53 31.78
C PRO A 47 12.91 27.79 31.37
N SER A 48 12.33 28.20 30.25
CA SER A 48 11.39 27.40 29.48
C SER A 48 12.05 26.06 29.16
N ARG A 49 11.35 24.95 29.41
CA ARG A 49 11.78 23.59 29.01
C ARG A 49 11.79 23.49 27.49
N ALA A 50 12.83 24.00 26.84
CA ALA A 50 13.28 23.46 25.57
C ALA A 50 13.74 22.02 25.83
N GLY A 51 13.09 21.04 25.21
CA GLY A 51 13.50 19.64 25.32
C GLY A 51 14.98 19.51 24.96
N SER A 52 15.75 18.80 25.78
CA SER A 52 17.16 18.54 25.45
C SER A 52 17.24 17.84 24.10
N ARG A 53 18.30 18.16 23.33
CA ARG A 53 18.60 17.55 22.02
C ARG A 53 18.55 16.00 22.06
N ASP A 54 18.83 15.43 23.23
CA ASP A 54 18.75 13.99 23.50
C ASP A 54 17.31 13.45 23.52
N GLY A 55 16.36 14.21 24.10
CA GLY A 55 14.94 13.83 24.13
C GLY A 55 14.32 13.82 22.74
N GLU A 56 14.75 14.73 21.87
CA GLU A 56 14.29 14.79 20.47
C GLU A 56 14.75 13.57 19.66
N LEU A 57 15.96 13.07 19.90
CA LEU A 57 16.47 11.85 19.25
C LEU A 57 15.73 10.60 19.73
N LEU A 58 15.55 10.43 21.05
CA LEU A 58 14.88 9.24 21.60
C LEU A 58 13.43 9.10 21.12
N ASN A 59 12.74 10.23 20.88
CA ASN A 59 11.38 10.23 20.36
C ASN A 59 11.23 9.58 18.98
N ARG A 60 12.33 9.40 18.24
CA ARG A 60 12.35 8.70 16.94
C ARG A 60 12.18 7.19 17.05
N LEU A 61 12.49 6.59 18.21
CA LEU A 61 12.22 5.18 18.43
C LEU A 61 10.71 4.95 18.54
N ALA A 62 10.21 3.86 17.96
CA ALA A 62 8.83 3.42 18.20
C ALA A 62 8.63 2.79 19.60
N HIS A 63 9.71 2.31 20.20
CA HIS A 63 9.71 1.67 21.53
C HIS A 63 9.28 2.65 22.62
N ARG A 64 8.42 2.18 23.54
CA ARG A 64 8.02 2.88 24.76
C ARG A 64 8.19 1.95 25.95
N PHE A 65 8.17 2.51 27.16
CA PHE A 65 8.20 1.69 28.38
C PHE A 65 7.17 0.56 28.30
N PRO A 66 7.51 -0.69 28.65
CA PRO A 66 8.79 -1.15 29.24
C PRO A 66 9.86 -1.58 28.22
N SER A 67 9.63 -1.43 26.91
CA SER A 67 10.53 -1.93 25.86
C SER A 67 11.60 -0.93 25.38
N LEU A 68 11.53 0.34 25.80
CA LEU A 68 12.59 1.32 25.53
C LEU A 68 13.79 1.06 26.44
N LEU A 69 14.94 0.71 25.84
CA LEU A 69 16.16 0.39 26.58
C LEU A 69 17.18 1.53 26.53
N VAL A 70 17.27 2.29 25.44
CA VAL A 70 18.23 3.39 25.38
C VAL A 70 17.74 4.56 26.23
N ASP A 71 18.52 4.95 27.24
CA ASP A 71 18.14 6.01 28.18
C ASP A 71 18.57 7.41 27.73
N ARG A 72 19.73 7.52 27.07
CA ARG A 72 20.23 8.78 26.49
C ARG A 72 21.23 8.55 25.37
N VAL A 73 21.32 9.51 24.48
CA VAL A 73 22.39 9.63 23.49
C VAL A 73 23.48 10.53 24.09
N ALA A 74 24.75 10.17 23.92
CA ALA A 74 25.88 10.96 24.42
C ALA A 74 26.74 11.55 23.31
N GLU A 75 26.96 10.81 22.23
CA GLU A 75 27.66 11.28 21.04
C GLU A 75 26.85 10.89 19.81
N HIS A 76 26.75 11.79 18.84
CA HIS A 76 26.07 11.50 17.59
C HIS A 76 26.79 12.17 16.43
N GLU A 77 27.36 11.34 15.56
CA GLU A 77 27.94 11.71 14.27
C GLU A 77 27.00 11.20 13.15
N PRO A 78 26.10 12.06 12.63
CA PRO A 78 25.11 11.70 11.63
C PRO A 78 25.64 10.81 10.51
N GLY A 79 24.97 9.68 10.31
CA GLY A 79 25.29 8.72 9.25
C GLY A 79 26.62 7.97 9.43
N LYS A 80 27.35 8.15 10.53
CA LYS A 80 28.64 7.48 10.79
C LYS A 80 28.64 6.69 12.09
N ARG A 81 28.36 7.33 13.23
CA ARG A 81 28.56 6.74 14.56
C ARG A 81 27.61 7.36 15.57
N LEU A 82 27.14 6.55 16.52
CA LEU A 82 26.35 7.01 17.65
C LEU A 82 26.80 6.30 18.92
N VAL A 83 26.87 7.04 20.02
CA VAL A 83 27.07 6.49 21.35
C VAL A 83 25.87 6.81 22.21
N ALA A 84 25.31 5.78 22.83
CA ALA A 84 24.20 5.89 23.75
C ALA A 84 24.49 5.16 25.07
N PHE A 85 23.63 5.37 26.04
CA PHE A 85 23.73 4.73 27.34
C PHE A 85 22.46 3.99 27.72
N LYS A 86 22.65 2.83 28.36
CA LYS A 86 21.63 2.05 29.06
C LYS A 86 22.10 1.84 30.49
N ASN A 87 21.38 2.39 31.46
CA ASN A 87 21.54 2.13 32.88
C ASN A 87 20.78 0.85 33.20
N VAL A 88 21.48 -0.09 33.82
CA VAL A 88 20.93 -1.39 34.19
C VAL A 88 20.49 -1.31 35.63
N THR A 89 19.18 -1.18 35.87
CA THR A 89 18.64 -1.02 37.23
C THR A 89 18.02 -2.31 37.72
N VAL A 90 18.13 -2.60 39.02
CA VAL A 90 17.53 -3.81 39.62
C VAL A 90 16.00 -3.83 39.48
N ASN A 91 15.39 -2.67 39.25
CA ASN A 91 13.95 -2.52 39.11
C ASN A 91 13.42 -2.92 37.73
N GLU A 92 14.27 -3.28 36.77
CA GLU A 92 13.81 -3.71 35.45
C GLU A 92 13.09 -5.06 35.50
N ASP A 93 11.96 -5.14 34.79
CA ASP A 93 11.01 -6.24 34.92
C ASP A 93 11.63 -7.61 34.62
N PHE A 94 12.60 -7.68 33.71
CA PHE A 94 13.25 -8.94 33.35
C PHE A 94 14.09 -9.54 34.50
N PHE A 95 14.52 -8.76 35.49
CA PHE A 95 15.21 -9.32 36.67
C PHE A 95 14.29 -10.08 37.61
N ARG A 96 12.96 -9.89 37.53
CA ARG A 96 11.99 -10.63 38.37
C ARG A 96 11.94 -12.12 38.05
N GLY A 97 12.28 -12.50 36.81
CA GLY A 97 12.26 -13.89 36.33
C GLY A 97 13.59 -14.43 35.82
N HIS A 98 14.54 -13.57 35.47
CA HIS A 98 15.82 -13.99 34.90
C HIS A 98 16.90 -14.16 35.97
N PHE A 99 17.05 -15.40 36.44
CA PHE A 99 17.97 -15.82 37.52
C PHE A 99 17.78 -15.06 38.85
N PRO A 100 16.72 -15.35 39.63
CA PRO A 100 16.37 -14.60 40.84
C PRO A 100 17.50 -14.50 41.89
N SER A 101 18.36 -15.52 41.97
CA SER A 101 19.50 -15.54 42.92
C SER A 101 20.78 -14.92 42.36
N LYS A 102 20.82 -14.57 41.07
CA LYS A 102 21.97 -14.01 40.36
C LYS A 102 21.47 -13.06 39.25
N PRO A 103 20.95 -11.87 39.62
CA PRO A 103 20.35 -10.97 38.64
C PRO A 103 21.37 -10.58 37.58
N LEU A 104 21.10 -10.95 36.33
CA LEU A 104 21.91 -10.59 35.17
C LEU A 104 21.02 -10.21 33.99
N MET A 105 21.41 -9.20 33.22
CA MET A 105 20.66 -8.75 32.06
C MET A 105 20.75 -9.83 30.95
N PRO A 106 19.62 -10.30 30.40
CA PRO A 106 19.63 -11.24 29.28
C PRO A 106 20.46 -10.72 28.11
N ALA A 107 21.32 -11.57 27.55
CA ALA A 107 22.21 -11.22 26.44
C ALA A 107 21.45 -10.65 25.22
N VAL A 108 20.25 -11.16 24.96
CA VAL A 108 19.34 -10.67 23.92
C VAL A 108 18.89 -9.23 24.13
N LEU A 109 18.72 -8.78 25.38
CA LEU A 109 18.37 -7.39 25.67
C LEU A 109 19.56 -6.44 25.49
N THR A 110 20.79 -6.93 25.68
CA THR A 110 21.99 -6.16 25.31
C THR A 110 22.06 -5.94 23.80
N ILE A 111 21.74 -6.97 23.00
CA ILE A 111 21.63 -6.85 21.55
C ILE A 111 20.47 -5.93 21.15
N GLU A 112 19.32 -6.02 21.81
CA GLU A 112 18.18 -5.12 21.57
C GLU A 112 18.54 -3.66 21.86
N ALA A 113 19.24 -3.38 22.96
CA ALA A 113 19.71 -2.03 23.27
C ALA A 113 20.66 -1.49 22.18
N LEU A 114 21.56 -2.34 21.68
CA LEU A 114 22.42 -2.01 20.53
C LEU A 114 21.61 -1.79 19.24
N ALA A 115 20.55 -2.57 19.01
CA ALA A 115 19.66 -2.42 17.85
C ALA A 115 18.83 -1.12 17.91
N GLN A 116 18.39 -0.71 19.10
CA GLN A 116 17.76 0.59 19.32
C GLN A 116 18.73 1.75 19.07
N ALA A 117 19.97 1.66 19.57
CA ALA A 117 21.01 2.64 19.28
C ALA A 117 21.32 2.73 17.77
N ALA A 118 21.41 1.59 17.08
CA ALA A 118 21.60 1.54 15.63
C ALA A 118 20.40 2.14 14.87
N THR A 119 19.17 1.89 15.34
CA THR A 119 17.96 2.51 14.79
C THR A 119 18.03 4.04 14.86
N LEU A 120 18.43 4.60 16.01
CA LEU A 120 18.62 6.05 16.18
C LEU A 120 19.62 6.62 15.17
N LEU A 121 20.76 5.94 14.98
CA LEU A 121 21.78 6.33 13.99
C LEU A 121 21.24 6.35 12.55
N LEU A 122 20.38 5.40 12.20
CA LEU A 122 19.89 5.25 10.82
C LEU A 122 18.73 6.21 10.50
N LEU A 123 17.81 6.44 11.44
CA LEU A 123 16.65 7.33 11.25
C LEU A 123 17.06 8.80 11.04
N ASP A 124 18.22 9.21 11.54
CA ASP A 124 18.73 10.57 11.32
C ASP A 124 18.95 10.92 9.85
N SER A 125 19.30 9.91 9.05
CA SER A 125 19.60 10.09 7.63
C SER A 125 18.42 9.79 6.69
N GLN A 126 17.29 9.31 7.21
CA GLN A 126 16.19 8.75 6.42
C GLN A 126 14.82 9.09 7.04
N HIS A 127 14.31 10.29 6.75
CA HIS A 127 12.94 10.66 7.11
C HIS A 127 11.94 9.74 6.38
N GLY A 128 10.82 9.40 7.03
CA GLY A 128 9.77 8.56 6.43
C GLY A 128 10.15 7.08 6.25
N HIS A 129 11.13 6.59 7.00
CA HIS A 129 11.50 5.17 7.02
C HIS A 129 11.43 4.63 8.46
N GLY A 130 11.08 3.35 8.58
CA GLY A 130 11.24 2.53 9.76
C GLY A 130 12.51 1.70 9.65
N VAL A 131 13.03 1.26 10.79
CA VAL A 131 14.21 0.40 10.86
C VAL A 131 13.82 -0.88 11.58
N HIS A 132 14.15 -2.02 10.98
CA HIS A 132 13.92 -3.33 11.59
C HIS A 132 15.22 -4.14 11.62
N LEU A 133 15.49 -4.79 12.75
CA LEU A 133 16.58 -5.75 12.86
C LEU A 133 16.24 -7.00 12.04
N ARG A 134 17.10 -7.34 11.08
CA ARG A 134 16.92 -8.49 10.17
C ARG A 134 17.85 -9.65 10.52
N GLY A 135 19.02 -9.38 11.07
CA GLY A 135 19.99 -10.39 11.46
C GLY A 135 21.01 -9.85 12.45
N VAL A 136 21.62 -10.78 13.19
CA VAL A 136 22.70 -10.53 14.14
C VAL A 136 23.81 -11.52 13.78
N ASP A 137 24.92 -10.98 13.29
CA ASP A 137 26.10 -11.74 12.88
C ASP A 137 27.21 -11.56 13.94
N ASP A 138 28.03 -12.60 14.13
CA ASP A 138 29.26 -12.56 14.96
C ASP A 138 29.07 -12.02 16.40
N ALA A 139 27.90 -12.25 17.01
CA ALA A 139 27.62 -11.84 18.37
C ALA A 139 28.53 -12.55 19.39
N LYS A 140 29.21 -11.79 20.25
CA LYS A 140 30.03 -12.31 21.35
C LYS A 140 29.67 -11.59 22.64
N PHE A 141 29.51 -12.36 23.71
CA PHE A 141 29.25 -11.88 25.06
C PHE A 141 30.45 -12.25 25.93
N ARG A 142 31.14 -11.24 26.47
CA ARG A 142 32.45 -11.40 27.13
C ARG A 142 32.34 -11.36 28.65
N LYS A 143 31.33 -10.67 29.19
CA LYS A 143 31.11 -10.50 30.63
C LYS A 143 29.61 -10.41 30.89
N HIS A 144 29.18 -10.86 32.08
CA HIS A 144 27.82 -10.62 32.54
C HIS A 144 27.59 -9.14 32.81
N VAL A 145 26.39 -8.69 32.48
CA VAL A 145 25.89 -7.35 32.79
C VAL A 145 24.91 -7.48 33.95
N VAL A 146 25.09 -6.72 35.01
CA VAL A 146 24.35 -6.85 36.27
C VAL A 146 23.72 -5.52 36.69
N PRO A 147 22.75 -5.51 37.63
CA PRO A 147 22.24 -4.27 38.19
C PRO A 147 23.34 -3.38 38.74
N GLY A 148 23.29 -2.09 38.42
CA GLY A 148 24.32 -1.09 38.74
C GLY A 148 25.25 -0.77 37.58
N ASP A 149 25.38 -1.67 36.59
CA ASP A 149 26.18 -1.40 35.40
C ASP A 149 25.56 -0.28 34.55
N GLN A 150 26.42 0.51 33.91
CA GLN A 150 26.04 1.41 32.83
C GLN A 150 26.66 0.92 31.53
N LEU A 151 25.80 0.47 30.62
CA LEU A 151 26.20 0.08 29.28
C LEU A 151 26.44 1.32 28.43
N ARG A 152 27.66 1.49 27.95
CA ARG A 152 28.00 2.40 26.86
C ARG A 152 27.85 1.67 25.53
N LEU A 153 26.87 2.07 24.74
CA LEU A 153 26.48 1.45 23.48
C LEU A 153 27.06 2.25 22.32
N THR A 154 28.10 1.73 21.67
CA THR A 154 28.71 2.34 20.49
C THR A 154 28.26 1.60 19.24
N VAL A 155 27.65 2.32 18.30
CA VAL A 155 27.22 1.79 17.01
C VAL A 155 27.86 2.60 15.87
N THR A 156 28.40 1.88 14.88
CA THR A 156 29.07 2.47 13.72
C THR A 156 28.42 1.94 12.46
N ARG A 157 28.02 2.84 11.55
CA ARG A 157 27.44 2.49 10.27
C ARG A 157 28.49 1.84 9.37
N GLY A 158 28.14 0.68 8.82
CA GLY A 158 28.93 -0.04 7.84
C GLY A 158 28.37 0.08 6.43
N VAL A 159 28.66 -0.94 5.62
CA VAL A 159 28.26 -0.99 4.21
C VAL A 159 26.73 -1.11 4.09
N SER A 160 26.16 -0.39 3.12
CA SER A 160 24.74 -0.49 2.74
C SER A 160 24.60 -1.17 1.38
N ARG A 161 23.57 -1.99 1.19
CA ARG A 161 23.20 -2.59 -0.10
C ARG A 161 21.68 -2.55 -0.27
N GLY A 162 21.19 -1.64 -1.11
CA GLY A 162 19.75 -1.38 -1.18
C GLY A 162 19.21 -0.92 0.18
N PRO A 163 18.09 -1.48 0.69
CA PRO A 163 17.53 -1.10 1.99
C PRO A 163 18.28 -1.72 3.18
N LEU A 164 19.24 -2.62 2.94
CA LEU A 164 19.97 -3.31 3.99
C LEU A 164 21.20 -2.50 4.42
N VAL A 165 21.36 -2.31 5.73
CA VAL A 165 22.50 -1.62 6.33
C VAL A 165 23.14 -2.51 7.38
N ARG A 166 24.45 -2.73 7.26
CA ARG A 166 25.24 -3.37 8.33
C ARG A 166 25.71 -2.30 9.32
N THR A 167 25.69 -2.60 10.61
CA THR A 167 26.26 -1.74 11.65
C THR A 167 27.12 -2.58 12.58
N ALA A 168 28.34 -2.12 12.86
CA ALA A 168 29.15 -2.70 13.92
C ALA A 168 28.67 -2.12 15.26
N ALA A 169 28.43 -2.98 16.25
CA ALA A 169 27.82 -2.60 17.52
C ALA A 169 28.63 -3.19 18.68
N VAL A 170 28.95 -2.35 19.67
CA VAL A 170 29.75 -2.71 20.84
C VAL A 170 29.10 -2.13 22.10
N ALA A 171 28.96 -2.95 23.14
CA ALA A 171 28.55 -2.54 24.46
C ALA A 171 29.72 -2.68 25.44
N GLU A 172 29.94 -1.65 26.25
CA GLU A 172 31.02 -1.60 27.24
C GLU A 172 30.49 -1.25 28.63
N VAL A 173 31.16 -1.75 29.68
CA VAL A 173 30.99 -1.33 31.08
C VAL A 173 32.37 -0.97 31.60
N ASP A 174 32.55 0.24 32.12
CA ASP A 174 33.84 0.76 32.62
C ASP A 174 35.00 0.57 31.63
N GLY A 175 34.73 0.79 30.34
CA GLY A 175 35.72 0.65 29.25
C GLY A 175 36.06 -0.80 28.88
N GLN A 176 35.40 -1.80 29.48
CA GLN A 176 35.55 -3.21 29.10
C GLN A 176 34.41 -3.64 28.18
N ILE A 177 34.74 -4.22 27.02
CA ILE A 177 33.73 -4.79 26.10
C ILE A 177 33.01 -5.94 26.80
N VAL A 178 31.69 -5.80 26.96
CA VAL A 178 30.81 -6.83 27.50
C VAL A 178 30.04 -7.56 26.40
N ALA A 179 29.73 -6.88 25.29
CA ALA A 179 29.15 -7.48 24.11
C ALA A 179 29.61 -6.81 22.81
N GLU A 180 29.68 -7.56 21.72
CA GLU A 180 29.93 -7.05 20.37
C GLU A 180 29.11 -7.86 19.35
N ALA A 181 28.63 -7.22 18.28
CA ALA A 181 27.93 -7.88 17.18
C ALA A 181 27.97 -7.04 15.90
N GLU A 182 27.78 -7.68 14.74
CA GLU A 182 27.36 -7.00 13.51
C GLU A 182 25.84 -7.11 13.37
N LEU A 183 25.14 -5.98 13.36
CA LEU A 183 23.69 -5.95 13.16
C LEU A 183 23.39 -5.70 11.68
N LEU A 184 22.51 -6.52 11.11
CA LEU A 184 21.93 -6.30 9.79
C LEU A 184 20.54 -5.70 9.96
N LEU A 185 20.38 -4.43 9.59
CA LEU A 185 19.11 -3.70 9.68
C LEU A 185 18.53 -3.48 8.28
N VAL A 186 17.21 -3.40 8.19
CA VAL A 186 16.49 -3.04 6.96
C VAL A 186 15.72 -1.74 7.15
N LEU A 187 15.89 -0.84 6.18
CA LEU A 187 15.11 0.40 6.04
C LEU A 187 13.84 0.11 5.25
N THR A 188 12.68 0.39 5.82
CA THR A 188 11.39 0.22 5.15
C THR A 188 10.65 1.55 5.11
N PRO A 189 10.15 2.02 3.96
CA PRO A 189 9.33 3.23 3.92
C PRO A 189 8.14 3.12 4.88
N THR A 190 7.87 4.18 5.63
CA THR A 190 6.63 4.31 6.42
C THR A 190 5.59 5.07 5.62
N ALA A 191 4.35 5.06 6.09
CA ALA A 191 3.36 6.01 5.59
C ALA A 191 3.75 7.44 5.99
N SER A 192 3.37 8.41 5.16
CA SER A 192 3.42 9.84 5.49
C SER A 192 1.98 10.32 5.64
N ILE A 193 1.59 10.69 6.86
CA ILE A 193 0.23 11.10 7.19
C ILE A 193 0.29 12.57 7.57
N ASP A 194 -0.45 13.40 6.84
CA ASP A 194 -0.57 14.82 7.15
C ASP A 194 -1.17 15.01 8.57
N PRO A 195 -0.65 15.94 9.39
CA PRO A 195 -1.15 16.16 10.75
C PRO A 195 -2.65 16.52 10.85
N LEU A 196 -3.24 17.05 9.77
CA LEU A 196 -4.66 17.38 9.68
C LEU A 196 -5.52 16.22 9.17
N ALA A 197 -4.93 15.09 8.80
CA ALA A 197 -5.66 13.88 8.46
C ALA A 197 -6.18 13.18 9.73
N ARG A 198 -7.35 12.56 9.62
CA ARG A 198 -7.94 11.74 10.68
C ARG A 198 -7.89 10.27 10.29
N VAL A 199 -6.85 9.59 10.73
CA VAL A 199 -6.65 8.16 10.51
C VAL A 199 -6.96 7.40 11.79
N ALA A 200 -7.89 6.46 11.74
CA ALA A 200 -8.23 5.63 12.90
C ALA A 200 -7.01 4.79 13.34
N PRO A 201 -6.77 4.60 14.65
CA PRO A 201 -5.60 3.86 15.15
C PRO A 201 -5.48 2.41 14.65
N THR A 202 -6.60 1.78 14.29
CA THR A 202 -6.64 0.40 13.79
C THR A 202 -6.56 0.30 12.26
N ALA A 203 -6.55 1.43 11.55
CA ALA A 203 -6.36 1.43 10.11
C ALA A 203 -4.94 0.95 9.77
N VAL A 204 -4.81 0.19 8.67
CA VAL A 204 -3.51 -0.30 8.20
C VAL A 204 -3.12 0.49 6.95
N ILE A 205 -2.00 1.21 7.03
CA ILE A 205 -1.47 2.00 5.91
C ILE A 205 -0.11 1.45 5.51
N GLY A 206 0.01 1.03 4.25
CA GLY A 206 1.25 0.49 3.70
C GLY A 206 2.37 1.52 3.60
N GLY A 207 3.61 1.05 3.67
CA GLY A 207 4.80 1.89 3.52
C GLY A 207 4.84 2.66 2.21
N GLY A 208 5.34 3.90 2.25
CA GLY A 208 5.41 4.79 1.10
C GLY A 208 4.08 5.44 0.71
N THR A 209 2.98 5.09 1.39
CA THR A 209 1.68 5.72 1.15
C THR A 209 1.60 7.10 1.79
N THR A 210 1.06 8.07 1.06
CA THR A 210 0.80 9.42 1.57
C THR A 210 -0.69 9.63 1.83
N VAL A 211 -1.01 10.30 2.94
CA VAL A 211 -2.38 10.70 3.30
C VAL A 211 -2.40 12.21 3.47
N GLY A 212 -3.15 12.90 2.60
CA GLY A 212 -3.24 14.36 2.55
C GLY A 212 -4.10 14.96 3.67
N PRO A 213 -4.08 16.29 3.82
CA PRO A 213 -4.77 17.01 4.88
C PRO A 213 -6.29 16.78 4.81
N PHE A 214 -6.93 16.72 5.97
CA PHE A 214 -8.38 16.54 6.13
C PHE A 214 -8.95 15.23 5.58
N ALA A 215 -8.11 14.31 5.07
CA ALA A 215 -8.55 12.98 4.71
C ALA A 215 -9.03 12.22 5.96
N VAL A 216 -10.04 11.37 5.79
CA VAL A 216 -10.59 10.53 6.86
C VAL A 216 -10.42 9.06 6.47
N VAL A 217 -9.78 8.28 7.33
CA VAL A 217 -9.57 6.85 7.14
C VAL A 217 -10.14 6.08 8.33
N GLY A 218 -11.14 5.25 8.07
CA GLY A 218 -11.89 4.48 9.07
C GLY A 218 -11.13 3.30 9.70
N PRO A 219 -11.65 2.74 10.80
CA PRO A 219 -10.95 1.75 11.63
C PRO A 219 -10.74 0.39 10.98
N HIS A 220 -11.50 0.05 9.93
CA HIS A 220 -11.42 -1.25 9.25
C HIS A 220 -10.76 -1.16 7.87
N VAL A 221 -10.17 0.00 7.56
CA VAL A 221 -9.54 0.26 6.26
C VAL A 221 -8.13 -0.30 6.22
N ARG A 222 -7.80 -0.95 5.10
CA ARG A 222 -6.45 -1.44 4.78
C ARG A 222 -6.02 -0.85 3.44
N ILE A 223 -5.01 0.00 3.45
CA ILE A 223 -4.43 0.65 2.26
C ILE A 223 -3.06 0.05 2.00
N GLY A 224 -2.82 -0.37 0.76
CA GLY A 224 -1.54 -0.90 0.28
C GLY A 224 -0.40 0.11 0.34
N ARG A 225 0.72 -0.28 -0.25
CA ARG A 225 1.96 0.51 -0.32
C ARG A 225 1.90 1.53 -1.45
N ASN A 226 2.69 2.60 -1.30
CA ASN A 226 2.91 3.61 -2.34
C ASN A 226 1.60 4.18 -2.92
N CYS A 227 0.54 4.26 -2.10
CA CYS A 227 -0.71 4.89 -2.49
C CYS A 227 -0.65 6.39 -2.23
N HIS A 228 -1.51 7.15 -2.91
CA HIS A 228 -1.68 8.58 -2.65
C HIS A 228 -3.14 8.84 -2.30
N ILE A 229 -3.42 9.19 -1.04
CA ILE A 229 -4.75 9.57 -0.59
C ILE A 229 -4.84 11.08 -0.53
N GLY A 230 -5.64 11.66 -1.42
CA GLY A 230 -5.81 13.10 -1.59
C GLY A 230 -6.50 13.79 -0.43
N ALA A 231 -6.39 15.12 -0.39
CA ALA A 231 -6.98 15.95 0.65
C ALA A 231 -8.50 15.76 0.72
N SER A 232 -9.05 15.74 1.94
CA SER A 232 -10.50 15.60 2.17
C SER A 232 -11.15 14.35 1.55
N ALA A 233 -10.37 13.35 1.13
CA ALA A 233 -10.91 12.05 0.74
C ALA A 233 -11.41 11.29 1.97
N VAL A 234 -12.51 10.57 1.82
CA VAL A 234 -13.09 9.73 2.88
C VAL A 234 -13.01 8.27 2.45
N ILE A 235 -12.33 7.46 3.25
CA ILE A 235 -12.24 6.02 3.07
C ILE A 235 -12.70 5.36 4.36
N ASP A 236 -13.76 4.56 4.32
CA ASP A 236 -14.33 3.93 5.50
C ASP A 236 -14.91 2.54 5.18
N GLY A 237 -15.54 1.89 6.15
CA GLY A 237 -16.05 0.52 6.05
C GLY A 237 -14.94 -0.54 6.05
N ASP A 238 -15.33 -1.81 5.92
CA ASP A 238 -14.36 -2.90 5.70
C ASP A 238 -13.87 -2.83 4.25
N THR A 239 -12.88 -1.97 4.04
CA THR A 239 -12.37 -1.59 2.73
C THR A 239 -10.89 -1.97 2.63
N THR A 240 -10.55 -2.73 1.59
CA THR A 240 -9.17 -3.04 1.23
C THR A 240 -8.83 -2.40 -0.11
N ILE A 241 -7.70 -1.67 -0.16
CA ILE A 241 -7.17 -1.01 -1.35
C ILE A 241 -5.75 -1.54 -1.60
N GLY A 242 -5.50 -2.04 -2.81
CA GLY A 242 -4.19 -2.51 -3.24
C GLY A 242 -3.15 -1.41 -3.46
N ASP A 243 -1.93 -1.83 -3.75
CA ASP A 243 -0.75 -0.97 -3.88
C ASP A 243 -0.87 0.03 -5.03
N ALA A 244 -0.09 1.12 -4.97
CA ALA A 244 0.04 2.10 -6.04
C ALA A 244 -1.28 2.73 -6.51
N THR A 245 -2.28 2.83 -5.62
CA THR A 245 -3.57 3.45 -5.92
C THR A 245 -3.52 4.94 -5.63
N GLU A 246 -4.08 5.74 -6.54
CA GLU A 246 -4.25 7.18 -6.39
C GLU A 246 -5.72 7.50 -6.14
N VAL A 247 -6.00 8.15 -5.00
CA VAL A 247 -7.31 8.70 -4.65
C VAL A 247 -7.19 10.21 -4.63
N PHE A 248 -7.95 10.89 -5.48
CA PHE A 248 -7.95 12.35 -5.59
C PHE A 248 -8.87 12.98 -4.53
N PRO A 249 -8.77 14.31 -4.33
CA PRO A 249 -9.55 14.99 -3.32
C PRO A 249 -11.06 14.76 -3.41
N TYR A 250 -11.71 14.74 -2.25
CA TYR A 250 -13.16 14.62 -2.10
C TYR A 250 -13.78 13.30 -2.61
N ALA A 251 -12.98 12.30 -2.96
CA ALA A 251 -13.50 10.96 -3.23
C ALA A 251 -14.06 10.33 -1.95
N SER A 252 -15.10 9.50 -2.10
CA SER A 252 -15.78 8.80 -1.01
C SER A 252 -15.84 7.30 -1.31
N ILE A 253 -15.04 6.52 -0.59
CA ILE A 253 -14.75 5.11 -0.91
C ILE A 253 -15.08 4.23 0.28
N GLY A 254 -15.89 3.19 0.06
CA GLY A 254 -16.23 2.18 1.07
C GLY A 254 -17.39 2.54 1.98
N LEU A 255 -18.04 3.67 1.76
CA LEU A 255 -19.23 4.08 2.52
C LEU A 255 -20.42 3.14 2.31
N ALA A 256 -21.37 3.23 3.25
CA ALA A 256 -22.62 2.47 3.22
C ALA A 256 -23.35 2.61 1.87
N PRO A 257 -23.90 1.52 1.33
CA PRO A 257 -24.65 1.55 0.08
C PRO A 257 -25.95 2.36 0.20
N GLN A 258 -26.45 2.83 -0.94
CA GLN A 258 -27.71 3.57 -1.01
C GLN A 258 -28.94 2.66 -1.19
N ASP A 259 -28.76 1.33 -1.09
CA ASP A 259 -29.88 0.39 -1.10
C ASP A 259 -30.72 0.58 0.17
N LEU A 260 -32.03 0.82 0.00
CA LEU A 260 -32.99 1.02 1.09
C LEU A 260 -33.10 -0.20 2.03
N LYS A 261 -32.69 -1.38 1.56
CA LYS A 261 -32.67 -2.62 2.34
C LYS A 261 -31.46 -2.72 3.26
N TYR A 262 -30.40 -1.94 3.02
CA TYR A 262 -29.21 -1.94 3.85
C TYR A 262 -29.53 -1.48 5.28
N ARG A 263 -29.12 -2.26 6.28
CA ARG A 263 -29.41 -2.00 7.71
C ARG A 263 -28.14 -1.83 8.55
N GLY A 264 -26.99 -1.66 7.92
CA GLY A 264 -25.71 -1.53 8.63
C GLY A 264 -24.95 -2.84 8.76
N GLU A 265 -25.33 -3.88 8.01
CA GLU A 265 -24.61 -5.15 7.99
C GLU A 265 -23.13 -4.97 7.58
N PRO A 266 -22.21 -5.85 8.05
CA PRO A 266 -20.77 -5.71 7.84
C PRO A 266 -20.36 -6.18 6.44
N THR A 267 -20.64 -5.35 5.44
CA THR A 267 -20.28 -5.61 4.04
C THR A 267 -18.96 -4.96 3.64
N ARG A 268 -18.41 -5.41 2.51
CA ARG A 268 -17.01 -5.16 2.16
C ARG A 268 -16.85 -4.44 0.83
N LEU A 269 -15.69 -3.81 0.68
CA LEU A 269 -15.16 -3.30 -0.58
C LEU A 269 -13.74 -3.83 -0.77
N ALA A 270 -13.48 -4.46 -1.91
CA ALA A 270 -12.15 -4.95 -2.28
C ALA A 270 -11.68 -4.29 -3.57
N ILE A 271 -10.61 -3.52 -3.50
CA ILE A 271 -10.00 -2.78 -4.62
C ILE A 271 -8.59 -3.33 -4.85
N GLY A 272 -8.28 -3.64 -6.11
CA GLY A 272 -6.94 -4.03 -6.56
C GLY A 272 -5.93 -2.87 -6.56
N SER A 273 -4.89 -3.01 -7.36
CA SER A 273 -3.72 -2.14 -7.37
C SER A 273 -3.66 -1.23 -8.61
N GLY A 274 -2.97 -0.10 -8.50
CA GLY A 274 -2.72 0.79 -9.64
C GLY A 274 -3.95 1.54 -10.14
N ASN A 275 -5.00 1.64 -9.34
CA ASN A 275 -6.23 2.34 -9.72
C ASN A 275 -6.08 3.86 -9.53
N ILE A 276 -6.75 4.64 -10.37
CA ILE A 276 -6.82 6.10 -10.25
C ILE A 276 -8.29 6.48 -10.06
N PHE A 277 -8.62 6.97 -8.88
CA PHE A 277 -9.93 7.50 -8.53
C PHE A 277 -9.84 9.02 -8.49
N ARG A 278 -10.46 9.67 -9.47
CA ARG A 278 -10.47 11.14 -9.59
C ARG A 278 -11.44 11.77 -8.60
N GLU A 279 -11.50 13.10 -8.65
CA GLU A 279 -12.23 13.95 -7.72
C GLU A 279 -13.71 13.55 -7.64
N PHE A 280 -14.27 13.54 -6.44
CA PHE A 280 -15.70 13.23 -6.21
C PHE A 280 -16.17 11.85 -6.69
N VAL A 281 -15.25 10.90 -6.93
CA VAL A 281 -15.62 9.50 -7.16
C VAL A 281 -16.31 8.94 -5.92
N THR A 282 -17.38 8.18 -6.11
CA THR A 282 -18.11 7.49 -5.04
C THR A 282 -18.15 5.99 -5.29
N ILE A 283 -17.72 5.19 -4.31
CA ILE A 283 -17.70 3.73 -4.39
C ILE A 283 -18.27 3.17 -3.11
N HIS A 284 -19.36 2.42 -3.24
CA HIS A 284 -20.09 1.90 -2.09
C HIS A 284 -19.81 0.41 -1.90
N ARG A 285 -19.75 -0.02 -0.63
CA ARG A 285 -19.63 -1.45 -0.27
C ARG A 285 -20.88 -2.24 -0.68
N GLY A 286 -20.79 -3.56 -0.61
CA GLY A 286 -21.90 -4.45 -0.97
C GLY A 286 -23.09 -4.41 -0.01
N THR A 287 -24.07 -5.27 -0.27
CA THR A 287 -25.25 -5.55 0.58
C THR A 287 -25.33 -7.04 0.90
N ASP A 288 -25.94 -7.42 2.02
CA ASP A 288 -26.07 -8.86 2.37
C ASP A 288 -26.77 -9.67 1.26
N GLY A 289 -27.83 -9.10 0.69
CA GLY A 289 -28.58 -9.71 -0.42
C GLY A 289 -27.84 -9.76 -1.76
N GLY A 290 -26.71 -9.05 -1.89
CA GLY A 290 -25.92 -8.95 -3.12
C GLY A 290 -24.60 -9.71 -3.12
N GLY A 291 -24.33 -10.48 -2.06
CA GLY A 291 -23.06 -11.18 -1.86
C GLY A 291 -22.09 -10.46 -0.92
N GLY A 292 -22.49 -9.31 -0.39
CA GLY A 292 -21.80 -8.60 0.68
C GLY A 292 -20.48 -7.94 0.27
N VAL A 293 -20.20 -7.83 -1.03
CA VAL A 293 -18.93 -7.29 -1.53
C VAL A 293 -19.08 -6.57 -2.87
N THR A 294 -18.54 -5.36 -2.92
CA THR A 294 -18.21 -4.68 -4.18
C THR A 294 -16.73 -4.95 -4.50
N THR A 295 -16.40 -5.30 -5.75
CA THR A 295 -15.01 -5.58 -6.16
C THR A 295 -14.57 -4.72 -7.34
N ILE A 296 -13.35 -4.20 -7.28
CA ILE A 296 -12.68 -3.48 -8.37
C ILE A 296 -11.31 -4.12 -8.59
N GLY A 297 -10.99 -4.47 -9.84
CA GLY A 297 -9.69 -5.02 -10.21
C GLY A 297 -8.56 -3.98 -10.22
N ASP A 298 -7.63 -4.13 -11.16
CA ASP A 298 -6.39 -3.36 -11.21
C ASP A 298 -6.35 -2.38 -12.39
N ARG A 299 -5.56 -1.31 -12.23
CA ARG A 299 -5.19 -0.38 -13.31
C ARG A 299 -6.39 0.25 -14.01
N ASN A 300 -7.44 0.53 -13.25
CA ASN A 300 -8.62 1.23 -13.75
C ASN A 300 -8.48 2.74 -13.58
N LEU A 301 -9.13 3.50 -14.46
CA LEU A 301 -9.28 4.94 -14.33
C LEU A 301 -10.75 5.30 -14.14
N PHE A 302 -11.06 5.90 -12.99
CA PHE A 302 -12.37 6.46 -12.68
C PHE A 302 -12.24 7.98 -12.70
N MET A 303 -12.78 8.63 -13.73
CA MET A 303 -12.77 10.09 -13.83
C MET A 303 -13.73 10.74 -12.82
N ASN A 304 -13.76 12.07 -12.78
CA ASN A 304 -14.49 12.79 -11.74
C ASN A 304 -15.99 12.47 -11.74
N TYR A 305 -16.59 12.42 -10.55
CA TYR A 305 -18.01 12.10 -10.34
C TYR A 305 -18.45 10.71 -10.83
N VAL A 306 -17.53 9.77 -11.03
CA VAL A 306 -17.94 8.39 -11.31
C VAL A 306 -18.57 7.77 -10.06
N HIS A 307 -19.67 7.06 -10.23
CA HIS A 307 -20.37 6.33 -9.17
C HIS A 307 -20.33 4.82 -9.43
N VAL A 308 -19.87 4.07 -8.43
CA VAL A 308 -19.97 2.61 -8.35
C VAL A 308 -20.87 2.25 -7.19
N ALA A 309 -22.08 1.77 -7.50
CA ALA A 309 -23.02 1.31 -6.50
C ALA A 309 -22.58 0.00 -5.83
N HIS A 310 -23.44 -0.48 -4.93
CA HIS A 310 -23.25 -1.72 -4.20
C HIS A 310 -23.19 -2.96 -5.11
N ASP A 311 -22.43 -3.95 -4.67
CA ASP A 311 -22.35 -5.29 -5.27
C ASP A 311 -21.88 -5.29 -6.74
N CYS A 312 -21.22 -4.20 -7.16
CA CYS A 312 -20.63 -4.13 -8.48
C CYS A 312 -19.35 -4.96 -8.55
N HIS A 313 -19.09 -5.54 -9.72
CA HIS A 313 -17.86 -6.24 -10.05
C HIS A 313 -17.19 -5.59 -11.26
N VAL A 314 -16.14 -4.81 -11.03
CA VAL A 314 -15.35 -4.15 -12.08
C VAL A 314 -14.03 -4.89 -12.25
N GLY A 315 -13.71 -5.25 -13.49
CA GLY A 315 -12.47 -5.92 -13.86
C GLY A 315 -11.25 -5.00 -13.87
N HIS A 316 -10.33 -5.27 -14.80
CA HIS A 316 -9.04 -4.60 -14.91
C HIS A 316 -8.97 -3.69 -16.15
N HIS A 317 -8.10 -2.67 -16.10
CA HIS A 317 -7.81 -1.78 -17.23
C HIS A 317 -9.03 -1.08 -17.84
N THR A 318 -10.06 -0.84 -17.03
CA THR A 318 -11.28 -0.15 -17.43
C THR A 318 -11.12 1.36 -17.32
N ILE A 319 -11.93 2.10 -18.08
CA ILE A 319 -11.96 3.56 -18.07
C ILE A 319 -13.39 4.03 -17.94
N PHE A 320 -13.66 4.83 -16.92
CA PHE A 320 -14.94 5.50 -16.71
C PHE A 320 -14.74 7.00 -16.90
N GLY A 321 -15.43 7.56 -17.89
CA GLY A 321 -15.48 9.00 -18.14
C GLY A 321 -16.28 9.74 -17.07
N PRO A 322 -16.21 11.08 -17.03
CA PRO A 322 -16.85 11.88 -15.99
C PRO A 322 -18.34 11.58 -15.89
N HIS A 323 -18.87 11.48 -14.67
CA HIS A 323 -20.28 11.17 -14.40
C HIS A 323 -20.77 9.80 -14.89
N ALA A 324 -19.87 8.87 -15.25
CA ALA A 324 -20.31 7.49 -15.51
C ALA A 324 -20.89 6.88 -14.22
N THR A 325 -22.05 6.23 -14.31
CA THR A 325 -22.81 5.75 -13.16
C THR A 325 -23.17 4.28 -13.30
N LEU A 326 -22.77 3.46 -12.34
CA LEU A 326 -23.14 2.05 -12.26
C LEU A 326 -24.21 1.86 -11.20
N GLY A 327 -25.35 1.28 -11.56
CA GLY A 327 -26.36 0.83 -10.61
C GLY A 327 -25.92 -0.44 -9.86
N GLY A 328 -26.72 -0.88 -8.89
CA GLY A 328 -26.39 -2.04 -8.05
C GLY A 328 -26.20 -3.32 -8.85
N HIS A 329 -25.29 -4.19 -8.40
CA HIS A 329 -25.02 -5.50 -9.03
C HIS A 329 -24.53 -5.47 -10.48
N VAL A 330 -23.96 -4.35 -10.94
CA VAL A 330 -23.42 -4.24 -12.30
C VAL A 330 -22.09 -4.98 -12.42
N THR A 331 -21.91 -5.72 -13.51
CA THR A 331 -20.61 -6.32 -13.85
C THR A 331 -19.98 -5.61 -15.04
N ILE A 332 -18.76 -5.11 -14.88
CA ILE A 332 -17.95 -4.50 -15.92
C ILE A 332 -16.72 -5.38 -16.14
N ALA A 333 -16.60 -5.99 -17.32
CA ALA A 333 -15.45 -6.82 -17.65
C ALA A 333 -14.20 -5.98 -18.02
N ASP A 334 -13.08 -6.67 -18.24
CA ASP A 334 -11.79 -6.04 -18.50
C ASP A 334 -11.80 -5.15 -19.76
N TYR A 335 -10.97 -4.12 -19.73
CA TYR A 335 -10.71 -3.21 -20.85
C TYR A 335 -11.93 -2.43 -21.38
N VAL A 336 -13.04 -2.46 -20.65
CA VAL A 336 -14.25 -1.70 -20.97
C VAL A 336 -13.99 -0.20 -20.84
N ASN A 337 -14.57 0.57 -21.77
CA ASN A 337 -14.68 2.01 -21.64
C ASN A 337 -16.15 2.40 -21.46
N VAL A 338 -16.46 3.11 -20.38
CA VAL A 338 -17.76 3.75 -20.16
C VAL A 338 -17.58 5.26 -20.28
N SER A 339 -17.96 5.83 -21.41
CA SER A 339 -17.74 7.25 -21.67
C SER A 339 -18.62 8.17 -20.82
N ALA A 340 -18.25 9.45 -20.79
CA ALA A 340 -18.84 10.48 -19.95
C ALA A 340 -20.38 10.51 -19.96
N GLY A 341 -20.98 10.72 -18.80
CA GLY A 341 -22.44 10.86 -18.61
C GLY A 341 -23.25 9.60 -18.89
N SER A 342 -22.61 8.44 -19.05
CA SER A 342 -23.31 7.18 -19.32
C SER A 342 -23.72 6.47 -18.04
N ALA A 343 -24.83 5.72 -18.09
CA ALA A 343 -25.33 4.95 -16.97
C ALA A 343 -25.50 3.47 -17.33
N VAL A 344 -25.18 2.58 -16.40
CA VAL A 344 -25.45 1.15 -16.49
C VAL A 344 -26.47 0.77 -15.44
N HIS A 345 -27.63 0.31 -15.89
CA HIS A 345 -28.73 -0.06 -15.01
C HIS A 345 -28.39 -1.30 -14.19
N GLN A 346 -28.97 -1.40 -12.99
CA GLN A 346 -28.74 -2.51 -12.06
C GLN A 346 -28.84 -3.89 -12.74
N PHE A 347 -27.99 -4.83 -12.29
CA PHE A 347 -27.84 -6.20 -12.78
C PHE A 347 -27.37 -6.35 -14.25
N CYS A 348 -27.07 -5.26 -14.96
CA CYS A 348 -26.57 -5.36 -16.33
C CYS A 348 -25.07 -5.69 -16.34
N ARG A 349 -24.64 -6.35 -17.41
CA ARG A 349 -23.23 -6.68 -17.67
C ARG A 349 -22.71 -5.91 -18.88
N VAL A 350 -21.47 -5.44 -18.81
CA VAL A 350 -20.74 -4.87 -19.95
C VAL A 350 -19.55 -5.77 -20.27
N GLY A 351 -19.60 -6.45 -21.41
CA GLY A 351 -18.62 -7.45 -21.81
C GLY A 351 -17.24 -6.89 -22.15
N ALA A 352 -16.23 -7.75 -22.10
CA ALA A 352 -14.82 -7.32 -22.20
C ALA A 352 -14.56 -6.50 -23.49
N TYR A 353 -13.70 -5.49 -23.39
CA TYR A 353 -13.33 -4.59 -24.48
C TYR A 353 -14.48 -3.77 -25.12
N ALA A 354 -15.69 -3.82 -24.56
CA ALA A 354 -16.80 -3.00 -25.02
C ALA A 354 -16.50 -1.51 -24.84
N PHE A 355 -17.11 -0.70 -25.71
CA PHE A 355 -17.06 0.75 -25.66
C PHE A 355 -18.48 1.28 -25.55
N ILE A 356 -18.81 1.92 -24.43
CA ILE A 356 -20.07 2.61 -24.22
C ILE A 356 -19.83 4.09 -24.55
N GLY A 357 -20.50 4.60 -25.58
CA GLY A 357 -20.38 5.99 -25.99
C GLY A 357 -21.04 6.94 -25.00
N GLY A 358 -20.64 8.22 -25.01
CA GLY A 358 -21.09 9.20 -24.03
C GLY A 358 -22.62 9.35 -24.00
N TYR A 359 -23.14 9.71 -22.81
CA TYR A 359 -24.57 9.90 -22.56
C TYR A 359 -25.46 8.69 -22.93
N SER A 360 -24.90 7.48 -22.84
CA SER A 360 -25.65 6.25 -23.12
C SER A 360 -26.30 5.67 -21.86
N VAL A 361 -27.41 4.96 -22.00
CA VAL A 361 -28.10 4.29 -20.89
C VAL A 361 -28.25 2.80 -21.22
N ILE A 362 -27.47 1.98 -20.50
CA ILE A 362 -27.40 0.53 -20.70
C ILE A 362 -28.43 -0.15 -19.82
N THR A 363 -29.52 -0.65 -20.43
CA THR A 363 -30.66 -1.28 -19.74
C THR A 363 -30.72 -2.81 -19.91
N LYS A 364 -29.85 -3.34 -20.77
CA LYS A 364 -29.60 -4.76 -21.06
C LYS A 364 -28.10 -4.97 -21.21
N ASP A 365 -27.64 -6.21 -21.28
CA ASP A 365 -26.21 -6.49 -21.35
C ASP A 365 -25.58 -5.92 -22.63
N ALA A 366 -24.49 -5.16 -22.48
CA ALA A 366 -23.73 -4.62 -23.59
C ALA A 366 -22.68 -5.64 -24.05
N LEU A 367 -22.69 -5.95 -25.36
CA LEU A 367 -21.90 -7.03 -25.92
C LEU A 367 -20.37 -6.80 -25.81
N PRO A 368 -19.58 -7.85 -25.53
CA PRO A 368 -18.12 -7.84 -25.64
C PRO A 368 -17.63 -7.30 -26.98
N TYR A 369 -16.54 -6.55 -26.98
CA TYR A 369 -15.89 -6.02 -28.18
C TYR A 369 -16.73 -4.99 -28.96
N GLY A 370 -17.96 -4.70 -28.55
CA GLY A 370 -18.90 -3.87 -29.30
C GLY A 370 -18.86 -2.41 -28.91
N ARG A 371 -19.31 -1.53 -29.81
CA ARG A 371 -19.59 -0.13 -29.52
C ARG A 371 -21.07 0.06 -29.26
N THR A 372 -21.47 0.43 -28.07
CA THR A 372 -22.88 0.66 -27.71
C THR A 372 -23.11 2.14 -27.44
N VAL A 373 -24.10 2.73 -28.11
CA VAL A 373 -24.40 4.18 -27.98
C VAL A 373 -25.91 4.40 -27.92
N GLY A 374 -26.34 5.38 -27.14
CA GLY A 374 -27.72 5.87 -27.04
C GLY A 374 -28.35 5.60 -25.68
N SER A 375 -29.47 6.27 -25.39
CA SER A 375 -30.12 6.22 -24.08
C SER A 375 -31.40 5.39 -24.08
N ARG A 376 -32.34 5.65 -24.98
CA ARG A 376 -33.63 4.93 -25.06
C ARG A 376 -34.11 4.75 -26.51
N PRO A 377 -33.73 3.67 -27.20
CA PRO A 377 -32.85 2.59 -26.76
C PRO A 377 -31.37 2.82 -27.12
N ALA A 378 -30.47 2.38 -26.24
CA ALA A 378 -29.07 2.11 -26.60
C ALA A 378 -29.00 1.02 -27.68
N ARG A 379 -28.06 1.16 -28.62
CA ARG A 379 -27.86 0.22 -29.73
C ARG A 379 -26.37 -0.07 -29.94
N VAL A 380 -26.08 -1.27 -30.44
CA VAL A 380 -24.71 -1.67 -30.81
C VAL A 380 -24.39 -1.28 -32.26
N PHE A 381 -23.27 -0.59 -32.48
CA PHE A 381 -22.79 -0.08 -33.76
C PHE A 381 -21.55 -0.84 -34.25
N GLY A 382 -21.62 -2.18 -34.17
CA GLY A 382 -20.53 -3.07 -34.58
C GLY A 382 -19.33 -3.03 -33.62
N LEU A 383 -18.19 -3.56 -34.10
CA LEU A 383 -16.99 -3.73 -33.28
C LEU A 383 -16.29 -2.42 -32.92
N ASN A 384 -15.67 -2.43 -31.73
CA ASN A 384 -14.67 -1.48 -31.25
C ASN A 384 -13.30 -1.70 -31.94
N THR A 385 -13.29 -1.67 -33.27
CA THR A 385 -12.11 -2.05 -34.07
C THR A 385 -10.86 -1.28 -33.67
N ILE A 386 -10.97 0.02 -33.40
CA ILE A 386 -9.83 0.86 -32.99
C ILE A 386 -9.30 0.40 -31.63
N GLY A 387 -10.17 0.19 -30.64
CA GLY A 387 -9.77 -0.23 -29.31
C GLY A 387 -9.14 -1.63 -29.29
N LEU A 388 -9.64 -2.55 -30.12
CA LEU A 388 -9.10 -3.91 -30.24
C LEU A 388 -7.73 -3.90 -30.93
N LYS A 389 -7.56 -3.15 -32.03
CA LYS A 389 -6.26 -3.02 -32.72
C LYS A 389 -5.18 -2.43 -31.81
N ARG A 390 -5.51 -1.40 -31.03
CA ARG A 390 -4.58 -0.80 -30.05
C ARG A 390 -4.12 -1.78 -28.97
N ARG A 391 -4.87 -2.88 -28.75
CA ARG A 391 -4.59 -3.90 -27.75
C ARG A 391 -4.04 -5.19 -28.36
N GLY A 392 -3.60 -5.14 -29.62
CA GLY A 392 -2.87 -6.23 -30.25
C GLY A 392 -3.73 -7.39 -30.75
N PHE A 393 -5.04 -7.19 -30.92
CA PHE A 393 -5.89 -8.22 -31.55
C PHE A 393 -5.44 -8.43 -33.00
N SER A 394 -5.27 -9.70 -33.39
CA SER A 394 -4.87 -10.07 -34.75
C SER A 394 -5.92 -9.66 -35.78
N ASP A 395 -5.50 -9.37 -37.01
CA ASP A 395 -6.45 -9.06 -38.08
C ASP A 395 -7.38 -10.26 -38.39
N ASP A 396 -6.91 -11.49 -38.17
CA ASP A 396 -7.72 -12.71 -38.28
C ASP A 396 -8.85 -12.77 -37.23
N SER A 397 -8.53 -12.65 -35.94
CA SER A 397 -9.52 -12.58 -34.86
C SER A 397 -10.52 -11.44 -35.07
N LEU A 398 -10.05 -10.27 -35.52
CA LEU A 398 -10.91 -9.14 -35.85
C LEU A 398 -11.87 -9.47 -36.99
N GLN A 399 -11.41 -10.18 -38.03
CA GLN A 399 -12.24 -10.57 -39.15
C GLN A 399 -13.32 -11.59 -38.73
N GLN A 400 -12.95 -12.58 -37.90
CA GLN A 400 -13.89 -13.54 -37.34
C GLN A 400 -14.95 -12.85 -36.46
N LEU A 401 -14.53 -11.95 -35.57
CA LEU A 401 -15.45 -11.12 -34.77
C LEU A 401 -16.38 -10.26 -35.63
N ARG A 402 -15.91 -9.71 -36.76
CA ARG A 402 -16.75 -8.92 -37.67
C ARG A 402 -17.84 -9.79 -38.28
N THR A 403 -17.50 -11.01 -38.69
CA THR A 403 -18.46 -11.98 -39.22
C THR A 403 -19.48 -12.37 -38.15
N ALA A 404 -19.04 -12.67 -36.93
CA ALA A 404 -19.95 -12.94 -35.81
C ALA A 404 -20.91 -11.76 -35.55
N TYR A 405 -20.40 -10.53 -35.47
CA TYR A 405 -21.24 -9.34 -35.28
C TYR A 405 -22.22 -9.10 -36.44
N ARG A 406 -21.87 -9.49 -37.65
CA ARG A 406 -22.77 -9.44 -38.82
C ARG A 406 -23.95 -10.39 -38.63
N TYR A 407 -23.71 -11.61 -38.15
CA TYR A 407 -24.78 -12.55 -37.81
C TYR A 407 -25.75 -11.98 -36.77
N LEU A 408 -25.24 -11.24 -35.78
CA LEU A 408 -26.08 -10.62 -34.73
C LEU A 408 -26.89 -9.41 -35.20
N THR A 409 -26.38 -8.64 -36.17
CA THR A 409 -26.90 -7.28 -36.44
C THR A 409 -27.43 -7.05 -37.85
N GLN A 410 -27.06 -7.88 -38.83
CA GLN A 410 -27.33 -7.63 -40.25
C GLN A 410 -27.95 -8.83 -40.97
N SER A 411 -27.88 -10.05 -40.42
CA SER A 411 -28.30 -11.27 -41.12
C SER A 411 -29.78 -11.62 -41.00
N LYS A 412 -30.63 -10.71 -40.50
CA LYS A 412 -32.08 -10.95 -40.23
C LYS A 412 -32.34 -12.20 -39.36
N LEU A 413 -31.35 -12.63 -38.58
CA LEU A 413 -31.46 -13.73 -37.62
C LEU A 413 -31.91 -13.22 -36.26
N ASN A 414 -32.68 -14.02 -35.54
CA ASN A 414 -32.85 -13.80 -34.11
C ASN A 414 -31.58 -14.22 -33.34
N THR A 415 -31.49 -13.87 -32.06
CA THR A 415 -30.28 -14.12 -31.25
C THR A 415 -29.91 -15.61 -31.19
N THR A 416 -30.88 -16.50 -31.01
CA THR A 416 -30.67 -17.96 -30.95
C THR A 416 -30.14 -18.49 -32.29
N GLN A 417 -30.74 -18.06 -33.40
CA GLN A 417 -30.32 -18.43 -34.75
C GLN A 417 -28.92 -17.90 -35.07
N ALA A 418 -28.60 -16.67 -34.65
CA ALA A 418 -27.27 -16.09 -34.85
C ALA A 418 -26.19 -16.88 -34.10
N ILE A 419 -26.45 -17.28 -32.85
CA ILE A 419 -25.54 -18.13 -32.07
C ILE A 419 -25.36 -19.51 -32.72
N ALA A 420 -26.47 -20.15 -33.14
CA ALA A 420 -26.39 -21.44 -33.85
C ALA A 420 -25.59 -21.32 -35.15
N LYS A 421 -25.79 -20.21 -35.90
CA LYS A 421 -25.04 -19.93 -37.12
C LYS A 421 -23.55 -19.75 -36.83
N MET A 422 -23.19 -19.01 -35.79
CA MET A 422 -21.79 -18.85 -35.37
C MET A 422 -21.14 -20.21 -35.07
N ALA A 423 -21.81 -21.05 -34.28
CA ALA A 423 -21.30 -22.37 -33.90
C ALA A 423 -21.11 -23.32 -35.10
N SER A 424 -21.94 -23.16 -36.14
CA SER A 424 -21.85 -23.96 -37.37
C SER A 424 -20.86 -23.43 -38.41
N ASP A 425 -20.34 -22.21 -38.24
CA ASP A 425 -19.50 -21.57 -39.22
C ASP A 425 -18.03 -22.01 -39.04
N PRO A 426 -17.46 -22.78 -39.98
CA PRO A 426 -16.09 -23.29 -39.83
C PRO A 426 -15.02 -22.19 -39.87
N SER A 427 -15.37 -20.98 -40.30
CA SER A 427 -14.47 -19.81 -40.30
C SER A 427 -14.40 -19.09 -38.95
N LEU A 428 -15.27 -19.43 -37.99
CA LEU A 428 -15.31 -18.84 -36.66
C LEU A 428 -14.72 -19.81 -35.64
N LYS A 429 -13.39 -19.81 -35.53
CA LYS A 429 -12.61 -20.65 -34.63
C LYS A 429 -11.58 -19.82 -33.88
N CYS A 430 -12.06 -18.84 -33.10
CA CYS A 430 -11.19 -18.05 -32.25
C CYS A 430 -11.80 -17.87 -30.84
N PRO A 431 -10.97 -17.83 -29.78
CA PRO A 431 -11.45 -17.72 -28.40
C PRO A 431 -12.33 -16.50 -28.15
N GLU A 432 -12.13 -15.41 -28.91
CA GLU A 432 -12.92 -14.20 -28.78
C GLU A 432 -14.39 -14.40 -29.21
N VAL A 433 -14.63 -15.21 -30.24
CA VAL A 433 -16.00 -15.53 -30.67
C VAL A 433 -16.67 -16.47 -29.67
N ASP A 434 -15.93 -17.43 -29.12
CA ASP A 434 -16.43 -18.32 -28.07
C ASP A 434 -16.89 -17.53 -26.84
N TYR A 435 -16.06 -16.59 -26.38
CA TYR A 435 -16.42 -15.69 -25.28
C TYR A 435 -17.67 -14.85 -25.59
N LEU A 436 -17.79 -14.31 -26.81
CA LEU A 436 -18.99 -13.57 -27.23
C LEU A 436 -20.24 -14.45 -27.14
N VAL A 437 -20.17 -15.69 -27.63
CA VAL A 437 -21.28 -16.64 -27.60
C VAL A 437 -21.69 -16.96 -26.15
N ASP A 438 -20.72 -17.28 -25.29
CA ASP A 438 -20.98 -17.65 -23.89
C ASP A 438 -21.52 -16.47 -23.08
N PHE A 439 -21.05 -15.25 -23.35
CA PHE A 439 -21.60 -14.04 -22.77
C PHE A 439 -23.09 -13.89 -23.11
N ILE A 440 -23.46 -14.09 -24.38
CA ILE A 440 -24.87 -13.97 -24.81
C ILE A 440 -25.71 -15.09 -24.20
N ARG A 441 -25.22 -16.34 -24.16
CA ARG A 441 -25.94 -17.49 -23.60
C ARG A 441 -26.25 -17.32 -22.10
N SER A 442 -25.33 -16.70 -21.36
CA SER A 442 -25.48 -16.45 -19.92
C SER A 442 -26.30 -15.19 -19.58
N ALA A 443 -26.82 -14.46 -20.57
CA ALA A 443 -27.52 -13.19 -20.33
C ALA A 443 -28.94 -13.39 -19.78
N SER A 444 -29.14 -13.04 -18.51
CA SER A 444 -30.46 -13.07 -17.86
C SER A 444 -31.36 -11.89 -18.25
N ARG A 445 -30.77 -10.74 -18.64
CA ARG A 445 -31.50 -9.53 -19.05
C ARG A 445 -31.64 -9.38 -20.57
N GLY A 446 -31.13 -10.36 -21.31
CA GLY A 446 -30.89 -10.25 -22.75
C GLY A 446 -29.78 -9.25 -23.09
N VAL A 447 -29.48 -9.12 -24.38
CA VAL A 447 -28.36 -8.30 -24.89
C VAL A 447 -28.84 -7.12 -25.74
N ILE A 448 -28.07 -6.03 -25.72
CA ILE A 448 -28.29 -4.87 -26.59
C ILE A 448 -27.90 -5.24 -28.03
N LEU A 449 -28.85 -5.10 -28.93
CA LEU A 449 -28.68 -5.33 -30.37
C LEU A 449 -29.22 -4.15 -31.17
N ARG A 450 -28.69 -3.99 -32.39
CA ARG A 450 -29.25 -3.08 -33.38
C ARG A 450 -30.38 -3.80 -34.10
N ARG A 451 -31.57 -3.83 -33.51
CA ARG A 451 -32.77 -4.25 -34.26
C ARG A 451 -33.28 -3.07 -35.08
N SER A 452 -33.59 -3.28 -36.35
CA SER A 452 -34.51 -2.40 -37.07
C SER A 452 -35.77 -2.28 -36.21
N GLY A 453 -36.24 -1.05 -35.96
CA GLY A 453 -37.58 -0.92 -35.41
C GLY A 453 -38.51 -1.70 -36.34
N LYS A 454 -39.49 -2.44 -35.78
CA LYS A 454 -40.70 -2.68 -36.55
C LYS A 454 -41.09 -1.31 -37.09
N ALA A 455 -41.25 -1.18 -38.41
CA ALA A 455 -42.03 -0.06 -38.92
C ALA A 455 -43.31 -0.03 -38.08
N ALA A 456 -43.67 1.15 -37.59
CA ALA A 456 -44.98 1.37 -37.03
C ALA A 456 -45.99 1.20 -38.18
N ASP A 457 -46.29 -0.05 -38.50
CA ASP A 457 -47.45 -0.44 -39.29
C ASP A 457 -48.60 -0.62 -38.31
N GLY A 458 -49.62 0.22 -38.48
CA GLY A 458 -50.98 -0.09 -38.06
C GLY A 458 -51.47 0.64 -36.82
N THR A 459 -52.28 1.67 -37.10
CA THR A 459 -53.51 2.06 -36.38
C THR A 459 -53.41 2.58 -34.95
N GLU A 460 -53.74 3.85 -34.74
CA GLU A 460 -55.08 4.28 -34.28
C GLU A 460 -55.27 5.79 -34.53
N GLU A 461 -56.54 6.16 -34.76
CA GLU A 461 -57.09 7.38 -35.40
C GLU A 461 -56.67 8.74 -34.84
#